data_AF-A0A951UTX3-F1
#
_entry.id   AF-A0A951UTX3-F1
#
_cell.length_a   1.000
_cell.length_b   1.000
_cell.length_c   1.000
_cell.angle_alpha   90.00
_cell.angle_beta   90.00
_cell.angle_gamma   90.00
#
_symmetry.space_group_name_H-M   'P 1'
#
loop_
_entity.id
_entity.type
_entity.pdbx_description
1 polymer ?
#
loop_
_entity_poly.entity_id
_entity_poly.type
_entity_poly.pdbx_seq_one_letter_code
_entity_poly.pdbx_strand_id
1 'polypeptide(L)'
;MIAIYPGSFDPITLGHLDIITRGSRLFEQVIVAVVRNPNKTPLFTVQQRLEQIRISTKNLPNVQADGFDGLTVNYAQIKQAQVLLRGLRAISDFEVELQMAHTNKTISTQIETVFLATSTEYSFLSSSVVKEIARFGGSVNHLVPPHVALDIYQCYNHNSPMANPIQTEASFSNKMPMNQ
;
A
#
# COMPACT_ATOMS: atom_id res chain seq x y z
N MET A 1 -7.85 -7.73 22.72
CA MET A 1 -6.86 -8.45 21.89
C MET A 1 -6.13 -7.48 20.96
N ILE A 2 -4.79 -7.59 20.90
CA ILE A 2 -3.93 -6.80 20.00
C ILE A 2 -3.72 -7.56 18.69
N ALA A 3 -3.93 -6.88 17.56
CA ALA A 3 -3.64 -7.39 16.23
C ALA A 3 -2.46 -6.64 15.58
N ILE A 4 -1.57 -7.39 14.92
CA ILE A 4 -0.55 -6.84 14.03
C ILE A 4 -1.06 -6.93 12.59
N TYR A 5 -1.08 -5.82 11.87
CA TYR A 5 -1.25 -5.81 10.41
C TYR A 5 0.12 -5.57 9.75
N PRO A 6 0.88 -6.64 9.44
CA PRO A 6 2.20 -6.52 8.85
C PRO A 6 2.10 -6.22 7.36
N GLY A 7 3.06 -5.46 6.82
CA GLY A 7 3.13 -5.19 5.39
C GLY A 7 4.33 -4.33 5.02
N SER A 8 4.63 -4.23 3.71
CA SER A 8 5.62 -3.27 3.25
C SER A 8 5.07 -1.85 3.20
N PHE A 9 3.77 -1.66 2.91
CA PHE A 9 3.12 -0.35 2.84
C PHE A 9 3.93 0.68 2.03
N ASP A 10 4.31 0.32 0.81
CA ASP A 10 5.22 1.11 -0.04
C ASP A 10 4.55 1.53 -1.35
N PRO A 11 3.60 2.49 -1.33
CA PRO A 11 3.07 3.18 -0.15
C PRO A 11 1.83 2.51 0.45
N ILE A 12 1.30 3.06 1.55
CA ILE A 12 -0.07 2.76 2.02
C ILE A 12 -1.09 3.17 0.92
N THR A 13 -2.18 2.42 0.81
CA THR A 13 -3.22 2.61 -0.23
C THR A 13 -4.60 2.64 0.42
N LEU A 14 -5.64 3.03 -0.32
CA LEU A 14 -7.02 2.98 0.17
C LEU A 14 -7.45 1.55 0.54
N GLY A 15 -6.96 0.54 -0.18
CA GLY A 15 -7.20 -0.87 0.16
C GLY A 15 -6.59 -1.26 1.51
N HIS A 16 -5.38 -0.79 1.84
CA HIS A 16 -4.81 -0.99 3.17
C HIS A 16 -5.65 -0.27 4.24
N LEU A 17 -6.12 0.94 3.96
CA LEU A 17 -6.90 1.75 4.90
C LEU A 17 -8.27 1.13 5.19
N ASP A 18 -8.90 0.44 4.23
CA ASP A 18 -10.11 -0.37 4.46
C ASP A 18 -9.86 -1.46 5.51
N ILE A 19 -8.79 -2.24 5.33
CA ILE A 19 -8.42 -3.32 6.27
C ILE A 19 -8.08 -2.76 7.66
N ILE A 20 -7.35 -1.66 7.73
CA ILE A 20 -7.02 -0.99 9.00
C ILE A 20 -8.29 -0.50 9.71
N THR A 21 -9.19 0.16 8.97
CA THR A 21 -10.43 0.72 9.51
C THR A 21 -11.40 -0.36 9.97
N ARG A 22 -11.44 -1.50 9.28
CA ARG A 22 -12.28 -2.63 9.68
C ARG A 22 -11.64 -3.39 10.84
N GLY A 23 -10.33 -3.60 10.80
CA GLY A 23 -9.57 -4.19 11.91
C GLY A 23 -9.72 -3.41 13.20
N SER A 24 -9.69 -2.07 13.14
CA SER A 24 -9.83 -1.21 14.33
C SER A 24 -11.20 -1.31 15.01
N ARG A 25 -12.22 -1.84 14.32
CA ARG A 25 -13.55 -2.13 14.90
C ARG A 25 -13.62 -3.52 15.54
N LEU A 26 -12.69 -4.41 15.20
CA LEU A 26 -12.68 -5.81 15.64
C LEU A 26 -11.70 -6.05 16.80
N PHE A 27 -10.67 -5.22 16.92
CA PHE A 27 -9.59 -5.40 17.90
C PHE A 27 -9.48 -4.18 18.82
N GLU A 28 -9.06 -4.42 20.06
CA GLU A 28 -8.79 -3.35 21.03
C GLU A 28 -7.67 -2.43 20.55
N GLN A 29 -6.67 -2.99 19.87
CA GLN A 29 -5.56 -2.25 19.27
C GLN A 29 -5.11 -2.92 17.97
N VAL A 30 -4.83 -2.11 16.95
CA VAL A 30 -4.23 -2.55 15.69
C VAL A 30 -2.88 -1.87 15.50
N ILE A 31 -1.82 -2.66 15.38
CA ILE A 31 -0.47 -2.16 15.07
C ILE A 31 -0.21 -2.44 13.59
N VAL A 32 -0.19 -1.39 12.78
CA VAL A 32 0.21 -1.43 11.38
C VAL A 32 1.74 -1.48 11.34
N ALA A 33 2.28 -2.67 11.05
CA ALA A 33 3.69 -2.97 11.25
C ALA A 33 4.45 -2.98 9.91
N VAL A 34 5.28 -1.97 9.70
CA VAL A 34 6.11 -1.84 8.51
C VAL A 34 7.29 -2.80 8.59
N VAL A 35 7.29 -3.81 7.72
CA VAL A 35 8.40 -4.74 7.56
C VAL A 35 9.49 -4.12 6.68
N ARG A 36 10.74 -4.18 7.13
CA ARG A 36 11.90 -3.99 6.24
C ARG A 36 12.14 -5.29 5.47
N ASN A 37 12.06 -5.21 4.13
CA ASN A 37 12.49 -6.29 3.26
C ASN A 37 13.87 -5.93 2.67
N PRO A 38 14.96 -6.61 3.06
CA PRO A 38 16.30 -6.31 2.55
C PRO A 38 16.45 -6.64 1.05
N ASN A 39 15.58 -7.48 0.49
CA ASN A 39 15.64 -7.92 -0.91
C ASN A 39 14.86 -7.00 -1.86
N LYS A 40 14.26 -5.91 -1.37
CA LYS A 40 13.51 -4.95 -2.19
C LYS A 40 14.03 -3.54 -1.97
N THR A 41 14.10 -2.77 -3.04
CA THR A 41 14.33 -1.33 -2.97
C THR A 41 12.97 -0.63 -2.89
N PRO A 42 12.54 -0.16 -1.71
CA PRO A 42 11.26 0.53 -1.58
C PRO A 42 11.34 1.93 -2.20
N LEU A 43 10.18 2.45 -2.63
CA LEU A 43 10.08 3.84 -3.09
C LEU A 43 10.24 4.81 -1.91
N PHE A 44 9.72 4.43 -0.76
CA PHE A 44 9.77 5.22 0.47
C PHE A 44 10.61 4.54 1.55
N THR A 45 11.40 5.33 2.27
CA THR A 45 12.09 4.87 3.48
C THR A 45 11.10 4.35 4.52
N VAL A 46 11.57 3.52 5.47
CA VAL A 46 10.71 3.04 6.57
C VAL A 46 10.04 4.22 7.30
N GLN A 47 10.78 5.29 7.57
CA GLN A 47 10.25 6.46 8.28
C GLN A 47 9.17 7.18 7.48
N GLN A 48 9.35 7.38 6.17
CA GLN A 48 8.31 7.96 5.32
C GLN A 48 7.05 7.10 5.29
N ARG A 49 7.19 5.77 5.19
CA ARG A 49 6.04 4.85 5.22
C ARG A 49 5.29 4.89 6.55
N LEU A 50 6.02 4.92 7.67
CA LEU A 50 5.41 5.07 8.99
C LEU A 50 4.65 6.39 9.10
N GLU A 51 5.21 7.48 8.60
CA GLU A 51 4.55 8.79 8.64
C GLU A 51 3.30 8.84 7.76
N GLN A 52 3.37 8.27 6.55
CA GLN A 52 2.21 8.10 5.69
C GLN A 52 1.08 7.34 6.40
N ILE A 53 1.40 6.26 7.12
CA ILE A 53 0.43 5.50 7.91
C ILE A 53 -0.15 6.36 9.03
N ARG A 54 0.69 7.01 9.86
CA ARG A 54 0.23 7.84 10.98
C ARG A 54 -0.75 8.93 10.53
N ILE A 55 -0.43 9.64 9.46
CA ILE A 55 -1.30 10.68 8.90
C ILE A 55 -2.62 10.06 8.38
N SER A 56 -2.53 8.91 7.70
CA SER A 56 -3.70 8.20 7.15
C SER A 56 -4.65 7.66 8.21
N THR A 57 -4.14 7.35 9.41
CA THR A 57 -4.90 6.69 10.49
C THR A 57 -5.13 7.58 11.70
N LYS A 58 -4.85 8.89 11.60
CA LYS A 58 -4.91 9.84 12.73
C LYS A 58 -6.26 9.90 13.45
N ASN A 59 -7.35 9.54 12.77
CA ASN A 59 -8.71 9.52 13.29
C ASN A 59 -9.09 8.20 13.97
N LEU A 60 -8.20 7.20 13.97
CA LEU A 60 -8.41 5.89 14.58
C LEU A 60 -7.58 5.79 15.87
N PRO A 61 -8.15 6.07 17.06
CA PRO A 61 -7.39 6.22 18.30
C PRO A 61 -6.71 4.93 18.77
N ASN A 62 -7.17 3.78 18.30
CA ASN A 62 -6.62 2.46 18.63
C ASN A 62 -5.71 1.89 17.54
N VAL A 63 -5.25 2.72 16.60
CA VAL A 63 -4.32 2.32 15.54
C VAL A 63 -2.94 2.95 15.77
N GLN A 64 -1.91 2.12 15.75
CA GLN A 64 -0.51 2.53 15.85
C GLN A 64 0.25 2.14 14.60
N ALA A 65 1.17 2.99 14.14
CA ALA A 65 2.18 2.64 13.16
C ALA A 65 3.51 2.32 13.86
N ASP A 66 4.11 1.18 13.55
CA ASP A 66 5.42 0.79 14.08
C ASP A 66 6.24 0.03 13.03
N GLY A 67 7.56 0.05 13.15
CA GLY A 67 8.48 -0.58 12.22
C GLY A 67 9.25 -1.71 12.89
N PHE A 68 9.56 -2.77 12.16
CA PHE A 68 10.39 -3.84 12.68
C PHE A 68 11.22 -4.54 11.62
N ASP A 69 12.26 -5.20 12.10
CA ASP A 69 13.14 -6.08 11.34
C ASP A 69 13.02 -7.51 11.90
N GLY A 70 13.13 -8.52 11.02
CA GLY A 70 13.08 -9.93 11.40
C GLY A 70 11.71 -10.58 11.20
N LEU A 71 11.43 -11.65 11.95
CA LEU A 71 10.22 -12.46 11.80
C LEU A 71 9.00 -11.77 12.41
N THR A 72 7.92 -11.68 11.63
CA THR A 72 6.63 -11.10 12.06
C THR A 72 6.08 -11.75 13.32
N VAL A 73 6.24 -13.08 13.44
CA VAL A 73 5.77 -13.84 14.61
C VAL A 73 6.52 -13.42 15.88
N ASN A 74 7.85 -13.21 15.80
CA ASN A 74 8.65 -12.75 16.94
C ASN A 74 8.25 -11.33 17.34
N TYR A 75 8.04 -10.45 16.35
CA TYR A 75 7.55 -9.10 16.62
C TYR A 75 6.17 -9.10 17.29
N ALA A 76 5.26 -9.96 16.83
CA ALA A 76 3.95 -10.12 17.48
C ALA A 76 4.09 -10.58 18.93
N GLN A 77 5.01 -11.50 19.25
CA GLN A 77 5.30 -11.89 20.63
C GLN A 77 5.84 -10.74 21.49
N ILE A 78 6.78 -9.94 20.96
CA ILE A 78 7.32 -8.75 21.65
C ILE A 78 6.21 -7.76 21.99
N LYS A 79 5.24 -7.60 21.08
CA LYS A 79 4.07 -6.73 21.27
C LYS A 79 2.91 -7.40 22.03
N GLN A 80 3.09 -8.65 22.49
CA GLN A 80 2.05 -9.45 23.14
C GLN A 80 0.76 -9.55 22.29
N ALA A 81 0.91 -9.51 20.98
CA ALA A 81 -0.17 -9.65 20.03
C ALA A 81 -0.52 -11.11 19.81
N GLN A 82 -1.82 -11.37 19.64
CA GLN A 82 -2.38 -12.71 19.48
C GLN A 82 -2.84 -12.96 18.04
N VAL A 83 -2.91 -11.91 17.21
CA VAL A 83 -3.44 -11.98 15.85
C VAL A 83 -2.51 -11.31 14.85
N LEU A 84 -2.27 -11.99 13.73
CA LEU A 84 -1.80 -11.41 12.49
C LEU A 84 -3.01 -11.14 11.58
N LEU A 85 -3.32 -9.87 11.37
CA LEU A 85 -4.37 -9.44 10.45
C LEU A 85 -3.82 -9.43 9.03
N ARG A 86 -4.57 -9.96 8.05
CA ARG A 86 -4.20 -9.95 6.64
C ARG A 86 -5.42 -9.61 5.77
N GLY A 87 -5.19 -8.93 4.66
CA GLY A 87 -6.21 -8.65 3.65
C GLY A 87 -6.11 -9.66 2.50
N LEU A 88 -7.25 -10.16 2.02
CA LEU A 88 -7.33 -11.01 0.83
C LEU A 88 -8.06 -10.25 -0.28
N ARG A 89 -7.44 -10.10 -1.45
CA ARG A 89 -8.07 -9.36 -2.56
C ARG A 89 -8.62 -10.29 -3.63
N ALA A 90 -7.88 -11.35 -3.94
CA ALA A 90 -8.23 -12.35 -4.93
C ALA A 90 -7.89 -13.75 -4.42
N ILE A 91 -8.41 -14.77 -5.10
CA ILE A 91 -8.13 -16.18 -4.81
C ILE A 91 -6.62 -16.47 -4.83
N SER A 92 -5.87 -15.83 -5.73
CA SER A 92 -4.41 -15.99 -5.82
C SER A 92 -3.68 -15.50 -4.57
N ASP A 93 -4.18 -14.47 -3.88
CA ASP A 93 -3.59 -14.02 -2.62
C ASP A 93 -3.83 -15.06 -1.52
N PHE A 94 -4.98 -15.73 -1.54
CA PHE A 94 -5.37 -16.68 -0.49
C PHE A 94 -4.40 -17.85 -0.35
N GLU A 95 -3.94 -18.43 -1.46
CA GLU A 95 -3.00 -19.57 -1.40
C GLU A 95 -1.68 -19.20 -0.72
N VAL A 96 -1.07 -18.07 -1.15
CA VAL A 96 0.19 -17.57 -0.59
C VAL A 96 0.02 -17.20 0.88
N GLU A 97 -1.07 -16.51 1.21
CA GLU A 97 -1.35 -16.05 2.57
C GLU A 97 -1.68 -17.21 3.52
N LEU A 98 -2.42 -18.22 3.05
CA LEU A 98 -2.74 -19.42 3.83
C LEU A 98 -1.47 -20.24 4.11
N GLN A 99 -0.59 -20.41 3.10
CA GLN A 99 0.71 -21.04 3.30
C GLN A 99 1.54 -20.29 4.34
N MET A 100 1.55 -18.96 4.29
CA MET A 100 2.27 -18.14 5.27
C MET A 100 1.65 -18.27 6.67
N ALA A 101 0.33 -18.33 6.79
CA ALA A 101 -0.35 -18.56 8.07
C ALA A 101 0.03 -19.91 8.69
N HIS A 102 0.02 -20.99 7.91
CA HIS A 102 0.47 -22.30 8.38
C HIS A 102 1.94 -22.29 8.78
N THR A 103 2.80 -21.64 8.00
CA THR A 103 4.23 -21.49 8.33
C THR A 103 4.42 -20.72 9.64
N ASN A 104 3.67 -19.63 9.87
CA ASN A 104 3.74 -18.89 11.13
C ASN A 104 3.27 -19.75 12.32
N LYS A 105 2.28 -20.62 12.11
CA LYS A 105 1.77 -21.53 13.14
C LYS A 105 2.78 -22.59 13.57
N THR A 106 3.69 -23.01 12.69
CA THR A 106 4.79 -23.93 13.07
C THR A 106 5.84 -23.24 13.96
N ILE A 107 5.97 -21.92 13.85
CA ILE A 107 6.90 -21.11 14.64
C ILE A 107 6.29 -20.73 16.00
N SER A 108 4.99 -20.39 16.03
CA SER A 108 4.28 -20.05 17.26
C SER A 108 2.82 -20.49 17.22
N THR A 109 2.44 -21.35 18.16
CA THR A 109 1.06 -21.84 18.30
C THR A 109 0.11 -20.82 18.93
N GLN A 110 0.65 -19.79 19.58
CA GLN A 110 -0.11 -18.77 20.33
C GLN A 110 -0.63 -17.62 19.47
N ILE A 111 -0.19 -17.55 18.20
CA ILE A 111 -0.57 -16.48 17.28
C ILE A 111 -1.50 -17.05 16.21
N GLU A 112 -2.67 -16.43 16.05
CA GLU A 112 -3.62 -16.75 14.98
C GLU A 112 -3.46 -15.79 13.80
N THR A 113 -3.82 -16.25 12.60
CA THR A 113 -3.94 -15.37 11.43
C THR A 113 -5.40 -15.16 11.10
N VAL A 114 -5.83 -13.89 11.00
CA VAL A 114 -7.19 -13.51 10.64
C VAL A 114 -7.17 -12.83 9.28
N PHE A 115 -7.99 -13.34 8.37
CA PHE A 115 -8.16 -12.79 7.03
C PHE A 115 -9.41 -11.95 6.93
N LEU A 116 -9.28 -10.75 6.39
CA LEU A 116 -10.42 -9.94 5.95
C LEU A 116 -10.45 -9.91 4.42
N ALA A 117 -11.58 -10.31 3.84
CA ALA A 117 -11.83 -10.07 2.43
C ALA A 117 -11.86 -8.58 2.16
N THR A 118 -11.07 -8.11 1.20
CA THR A 118 -10.97 -6.70 0.81
C THR A 118 -12.28 -6.26 0.15
N SER A 119 -12.72 -5.04 0.42
CA SER A 119 -13.87 -4.45 -0.28
C SER A 119 -13.67 -4.50 -1.80
N THR A 120 -14.74 -4.82 -2.54
CA THR A 120 -14.68 -5.07 -3.99
C THR A 120 -14.06 -3.92 -4.77
N GLU A 121 -14.35 -2.69 -4.34
CA GLU A 121 -13.80 -1.43 -4.88
C GLU A 121 -12.27 -1.33 -4.81
N TYR A 122 -11.60 -2.10 -3.95
CA TYR A 122 -10.13 -2.11 -3.80
C TYR A 122 -9.50 -3.47 -4.14
N SER A 123 -10.27 -4.42 -4.68
CA SER A 123 -9.78 -5.77 -5.01
C SER A 123 -8.63 -5.79 -6.01
N PHE A 124 -8.56 -4.82 -6.92
CA PHE A 124 -7.47 -4.69 -7.90
C PHE A 124 -6.26 -3.93 -7.35
N LEU A 125 -6.36 -3.32 -6.17
CA LEU A 125 -5.40 -2.34 -5.69
C LEU A 125 -4.19 -3.01 -5.03
N SER A 126 -3.00 -2.66 -5.51
CA SER A 126 -1.72 -3.01 -4.89
C SER A 126 -0.78 -1.81 -4.91
N SER A 127 0.14 -1.73 -3.94
CA SER A 127 1.17 -0.68 -3.97
C SER A 127 2.05 -0.76 -5.22
N SER A 128 2.27 -1.96 -5.76
CA SER A 128 3.02 -2.14 -7.02
C SER A 128 2.31 -1.48 -8.20
N VAL A 129 1.00 -1.70 -8.33
CA VAL A 129 0.16 -1.09 -9.38
C VAL A 129 0.13 0.43 -9.23
N VAL A 130 -0.02 0.93 -8.00
CA VAL A 130 0.05 2.39 -7.72
C VAL A 130 1.37 2.99 -8.19
N LYS A 131 2.49 2.35 -7.84
CA LYS A 131 3.83 2.80 -8.24
C LYS A 131 4.04 2.74 -9.75
N GLU A 132 3.52 1.72 -10.41
CA GLU A 132 3.60 1.57 -11.86
C GLU A 132 2.83 2.68 -12.59
N ILE A 133 1.57 2.92 -12.21
CA ILE A 133 0.73 3.99 -12.76
C ILE A 133 1.45 5.34 -12.62
N ALA A 134 1.91 5.68 -11.41
CA ALA A 134 2.58 6.95 -11.17
C ALA A 134 3.91 7.08 -11.91
N ARG A 135 4.70 5.99 -12.01
CA ARG A 135 5.96 5.97 -12.74
C ARG A 135 5.78 6.31 -14.23
N PHE A 136 4.66 5.93 -14.82
CA PHE A 136 4.34 6.22 -16.22
C PHE A 136 3.43 7.45 -16.39
N GLY A 137 3.34 8.32 -15.38
CA GLY A 137 2.63 9.61 -15.46
C GLY A 137 1.11 9.53 -15.29
N GLY A 138 0.58 8.37 -14.91
CA GLY A 138 -0.84 8.22 -14.57
C GLY A 138 -1.20 8.79 -13.20
N SER A 139 -2.45 9.21 -13.04
CA SER A 139 -2.97 9.72 -11.76
C SER A 139 -3.30 8.59 -10.79
N VAL A 140 -2.88 8.74 -9.53
CA VAL A 140 -3.13 7.79 -8.43
C VAL A 140 -4.04 8.36 -7.33
N ASN A 141 -4.63 9.53 -7.54
CA ASN A 141 -5.45 10.24 -6.54
C ASN A 141 -6.65 9.41 -6.02
N HIS A 142 -7.12 8.46 -6.83
CA HIS A 142 -8.25 7.60 -6.53
C HIS A 142 -7.83 6.26 -5.89
N LEU A 143 -6.54 6.05 -5.64
CA LEU A 143 -5.96 4.79 -5.16
C LEU A 143 -5.29 4.91 -3.79
N VAL A 144 -4.92 6.13 -3.39
CA VAL A 144 -4.20 6.41 -2.14
C VAL A 144 -4.77 7.65 -1.45
N PRO A 145 -4.51 7.84 -0.14
CA PRO A 145 -4.82 9.09 0.53
C PRO A 145 -4.16 10.30 -0.15
N PRO A 146 -4.77 11.50 -0.14
CA PRO A 146 -4.26 12.66 -0.89
C PRO A 146 -2.81 13.04 -0.58
N HIS A 147 -2.38 12.99 0.69
CA HIS A 147 -0.98 13.30 1.04
C HIS A 147 0.00 12.27 0.47
N VAL A 148 -0.39 11.01 0.40
CA VAL A 148 0.42 9.94 -0.21
C VAL A 148 0.55 10.14 -1.71
N ALA A 149 -0.52 10.58 -2.40
CA ALA A 149 -0.43 10.89 -3.82
C ALA A 149 0.61 11.99 -4.10
N LEU A 150 0.61 13.04 -3.27
CA LEU A 150 1.61 14.11 -3.34
C LEU A 150 3.04 13.58 -3.14
N ASP A 151 3.26 12.75 -2.12
CA ASP A 151 4.57 12.12 -1.88
C ASP A 151 5.05 11.31 -3.08
N ILE A 152 4.16 10.52 -3.70
CA ILE A 152 4.45 9.71 -4.89
C ILE A 152 4.86 10.60 -6.06
N TYR A 153 4.09 11.65 -6.35
CA TYR A 153 4.39 12.56 -7.46
C TYR A 153 5.71 13.28 -7.25
N GLN A 154 6.04 13.69 -6.02
CA GLN A 154 7.34 14.28 -5.69
C GLN A 154 8.48 13.29 -5.98
N CYS A 155 8.33 12.02 -5.56
CA CYS A 155 9.33 10.98 -5.81
C CYS A 155 9.57 10.73 -7.31
N TYR A 156 8.53 10.70 -8.15
CA TYR A 156 8.68 10.43 -9.58
C TYR A 156 9.02 11.67 -10.41
N ASN A 157 8.61 12.87 -9.99
CA ASN A 157 9.02 14.12 -10.63
C ASN A 157 10.51 14.40 -10.45
N HIS A 158 11.08 14.03 -9.30
CA HIS A 158 12.53 14.08 -9.09
C HIS A 158 13.31 13.02 -9.90
N ASN A 159 12.63 12.03 -10.50
CA ASN A 159 13.23 10.90 -11.22
C ASN A 159 12.93 10.88 -12.74
N SER A 160 12.34 11.94 -13.32
CA SER A 160 12.12 12.03 -14.77
C SER A 160 13.15 12.95 -15.45
N PRO A 161 14.07 12.43 -16.29
CA PRO A 161 14.69 13.23 -17.31
C PRO A 161 13.66 13.46 -18.44
N MET A 162 13.25 14.72 -18.62
CA MET A 162 12.52 15.26 -19.77
C MET A 162 11.07 14.81 -19.97
N ALA A 163 10.13 15.62 -19.46
CA ALA A 163 8.83 15.77 -20.09
C ALA A 163 9.02 16.45 -21.46
N ASN A 164 8.99 15.68 -22.55
CA ASN A 164 8.79 16.25 -23.88
C ASN A 164 7.31 16.66 -24.01
N PRO A 165 6.98 17.94 -24.21
CA PRO A 165 5.63 18.29 -24.62
C PRO A 165 5.46 17.82 -26.06
N ILE A 166 4.49 16.95 -26.29
CA ILE A 166 3.97 16.70 -27.64
C ILE A 166 3.42 18.04 -28.13
N GLN A 167 4.16 18.68 -29.04
CA GLN A 167 3.66 19.82 -29.80
C GLN A 167 2.57 19.31 -30.73
N THR A 168 1.32 19.61 -30.42
CA THR A 168 0.22 19.59 -31.39
C THR A 168 0.38 20.78 -32.34
N GLU A 169 1.04 20.55 -33.47
CA GLU A 169 0.87 21.39 -34.66
C GLU A 169 -0.24 20.79 -35.54
N ALA A 170 -1.45 21.31 -35.38
CA ALA A 170 -2.48 21.21 -36.41
C ALA A 170 -2.23 22.31 -37.44
N SER A 171 -1.48 22.00 -38.50
CA SER A 171 -1.34 22.84 -39.69
C SER A 171 -2.09 22.21 -40.86
N PHE A 172 -3.42 22.31 -40.83
CA PHE A 172 -4.21 22.17 -42.07
C PHE A 172 -4.05 23.45 -42.89
N SER A 173 -3.04 23.45 -43.76
CA SER A 173 -2.85 24.46 -44.78
C SER A 173 -3.91 24.29 -45.87
N ASN A 174 -4.92 25.15 -45.85
CA ASN A 174 -5.78 25.45 -46.99
C ASN A 174 -4.96 26.20 -48.05
N LYS A 175 -4.85 25.67 -49.28
CA LYS A 175 -4.88 26.44 -50.55
C LYS A 175 -4.62 25.54 -51.76
N MET A 176 -5.60 25.50 -52.68
CA MET A 176 -5.46 25.78 -54.13
C MET A 176 -6.75 25.37 -54.88
N PRO A 177 -7.03 25.92 -56.08
CA PRO A 177 -7.04 27.33 -56.45
C PRO A 177 -8.37 27.75 -57.14
N MET A 178 -8.40 29.02 -57.52
CA MET A 178 -9.49 29.79 -58.12
C MET A 178 -9.93 29.29 -59.51
N ASN A 179 -11.21 29.51 -59.82
CA ASN A 179 -11.88 29.37 -61.12
C ASN A 179 -11.09 29.96 -62.31
N GLN A 180 -11.09 29.23 -63.42
CA GLN A 180 -11.59 29.68 -64.73
C GLN A 180 -11.99 28.47 -65.58
#